data_AF-A0A8H4BPM1-F1
#
_entry.id   AF-A0A8H4BPM1-F1
#
_cell.length_a   1.000
_cell.length_b   1.000
_cell.length_c   1.000
_cell.angle_alpha   90.00
_cell.angle_beta   90.00
_cell.angle_gamma   90.00
#
_symmetry.space_group_name_H-M   'P 1'
#
loop_
_entity.id
_entity.type
_entity.pdbx_description
1 polymer ?
#
loop_
_entity_poly.entity_id
_entity_poly.type
_entity_poly.pdbx_seq_one_letter_code
_entity_poly.pdbx_strand_id
1 'polypeptide(L)'
;MTNETTLATFVHHVEECERIMHRSIEQQHYTNMISSARLLYSILRIAFTQKVDGNAMDVDMPVLPTLKALGHRVAETITQVDLKLITQEKSITQSNRFRLRELLKIKANFCLLLDDWDCDATFRNTYTLLTDADDDTAAVLLPYLSTISKKCRQLTSWFPQEAIEELQKRINRPSVYVNLIRLLFRTTDSNHEITATLLQLLHEFGQWDQSTECYSKNGWNLYLIGLEAGSCQWYELMYLVMKDLRKRVETEASYCWLSALSLLAQAEHSLSSKEAASDLYIQSMLELRVRLTN
;
A
#
# COMPACT_ATOMS: atom_id res chain seq x y z
N MET A 1 5.02 11.35 -47.08
CA MET A 1 5.60 12.61 -46.56
C MET A 1 4.73 13.33 -45.51
N THR A 2 3.45 13.01 -45.33
CA THR A 2 2.57 13.65 -44.33
C THR A 2 2.61 13.02 -42.92
N ASN A 3 2.93 11.73 -42.81
CA ASN A 3 2.94 11.03 -41.50
C ASN A 3 4.19 11.35 -40.67
N GLU A 4 5.36 11.50 -41.27
CA GLU A 4 6.62 11.79 -40.57
C GLU A 4 6.65 13.21 -39.96
N THR A 5 6.11 14.20 -40.68
CA THR A 5 5.98 15.58 -40.19
C THR A 5 4.95 15.70 -39.07
N THR A 6 3.85 14.97 -39.14
CA THR A 6 2.83 14.91 -38.07
C THR A 6 3.41 14.26 -36.80
N LEU A 7 4.18 13.18 -36.95
CA LEU A 7 4.83 12.47 -35.85
C LEU A 7 5.91 13.33 -35.17
N ALA A 8 6.75 14.01 -35.94
CA ALA A 8 7.76 14.94 -35.43
C ALA A 8 7.11 16.10 -34.65
N THR A 9 6.01 16.65 -35.17
CA THR A 9 5.24 17.71 -34.49
C THR A 9 4.64 17.21 -33.18
N PHE A 10 4.10 15.99 -33.15
CA PHE A 10 3.59 15.37 -31.93
C PHE A 10 4.68 15.20 -30.87
N VAL A 11 5.83 14.62 -31.23
CA VAL A 11 6.97 14.45 -30.32
C VAL A 11 7.42 15.79 -29.75
N HIS A 12 7.50 16.82 -30.59
CA HIS A 12 7.86 18.17 -30.16
C HIS A 12 6.89 18.72 -29.10
N HIS A 13 5.58 18.52 -29.25
CA HIS A 13 4.59 18.93 -28.25
C HIS A 13 4.71 18.16 -26.93
N VAL A 14 5.06 16.87 -27.00
CA VAL A 14 5.29 16.03 -25.83
C VAL A 14 6.54 16.51 -25.06
N GLU A 15 7.63 16.82 -25.76
CA GLU A 15 8.84 17.40 -25.17
C GLU A 15 8.60 18.79 -24.59
N GLU A 16 7.75 19.62 -25.22
CA GLU A 16 7.32 20.90 -24.66
C GLU A 16 6.59 20.70 -23.32
N CYS A 17 5.69 19.71 -23.25
CA CYS A 17 4.99 19.38 -22.00
C CYS A 17 5.96 18.92 -20.90
N GLU A 18 6.99 18.13 -21.24
CA GLU A 18 8.07 17.78 -20.32
C GLU A 18 8.83 19.01 -19.83
N ARG A 19 9.13 19.97 -20.72
CA ARG A 19 9.83 21.21 -20.35
C ARG A 19 8.98 22.10 -19.44
N ILE A 20 7.68 22.22 -19.73
CA ILE A 20 6.73 22.94 -18.87
C ILE A 20 6.68 22.30 -17.48
N MET A 21 6.69 20.96 -17.40
CA MET A 21 6.74 20.24 -16.12
C MET A 21 8.02 20.59 -15.33
N HIS A 22 9.19 20.53 -15.97
CA HIS A 22 10.47 20.87 -15.33
C HIS A 22 10.50 22.32 -14.84
N ARG A 23 10.10 23.28 -15.68
CA ARG A 23 10.00 24.69 -15.28
C ARG A 23 9.02 24.89 -14.11
N SER A 24 7.91 24.15 -14.11
CA SER A 24 6.93 24.21 -13.02
C SER A 24 7.50 23.67 -11.71
N ILE A 25 8.41 22.69 -11.76
CA ILE A 25 9.13 22.18 -10.58
C ILE A 25 10.07 23.23 -10.04
N GLU A 26 10.89 23.84 -10.90
CA GLU A 26 11.84 24.89 -10.52
C GLU A 26 11.12 26.10 -9.89
N GLN A 27 9.97 26.46 -10.42
CA GLN A 27 9.13 27.56 -9.93
C GLN A 27 8.17 27.17 -8.79
N GLN A 28 8.22 25.91 -8.33
CA GLN A 28 7.34 25.36 -7.28
C GLN A 28 5.82 25.51 -7.58
N HIS A 29 5.46 25.53 -8.87
CA HIS A 29 4.08 25.55 -9.35
C HIS A 29 3.50 24.12 -9.42
N TYR A 30 3.25 23.53 -8.26
CA TYR A 30 2.82 22.13 -8.12
C TYR A 30 1.56 21.75 -8.92
N THR A 31 0.59 22.65 -9.06
CA THR A 31 -0.63 22.39 -9.87
C THR A 31 -0.30 22.15 -11.34
N ASN A 32 0.61 22.95 -11.90
CA ASN A 32 1.04 22.82 -13.29
C ASN A 32 1.90 21.58 -13.46
N MET A 33 2.81 21.32 -12.52
CA MET A 33 3.61 20.08 -12.50
C MET A 33 2.71 18.83 -12.51
N ILE A 34 1.74 18.74 -11.60
CA ILE A 34 0.80 17.61 -11.49
C ILE A 34 0.00 17.45 -12.78
N SER A 35 -0.48 18.56 -13.36
CA SER A 35 -1.28 18.53 -14.59
C SER A 35 -0.46 18.06 -15.79
N SER A 36 0.75 18.59 -15.97
CA SER A 36 1.67 18.17 -17.02
C SER A 36 2.06 16.70 -16.88
N ALA A 37 2.38 16.24 -15.67
CA ALA A 37 2.75 14.84 -15.44
C ALA A 37 1.59 13.87 -15.71
N ARG A 38 0.35 14.23 -15.36
CA ARG A 38 -0.85 13.44 -15.69
C ARG A 38 -1.13 13.38 -17.20
N LEU A 39 -0.90 14.49 -17.90
CA LEU A 39 -1.03 14.54 -19.35
C LEU A 39 0.01 13.62 -20.02
N LEU A 40 1.28 13.74 -19.62
CA LEU A 40 2.37 12.89 -20.10
C LEU A 40 2.10 11.40 -19.82
N TYR A 41 1.64 11.07 -18.61
CA TYR A 41 1.23 9.70 -18.28
C TYR A 41 0.11 9.20 -19.20
N SER A 42 -0.91 10.01 -19.46
CA SER A 42 -2.03 9.63 -20.32
C SER A 42 -1.58 9.35 -21.76
N ILE A 43 -0.68 10.19 -22.28
CA ILE A 43 -0.07 10.02 -23.61
C ILE A 43 0.71 8.71 -23.67
N LEU A 44 1.59 8.46 -22.70
CA LEU A 44 2.41 7.25 -22.66
C LEU A 44 1.57 5.99 -22.47
N ARG A 45 0.54 6.04 -21.62
CA ARG A 45 -0.41 4.94 -21.45
C ARG A 45 -1.08 4.57 -22.76
N ILE A 46 -1.61 5.54 -23.50
CA ILE A 46 -2.23 5.28 -24.81
C ILE A 46 -1.22 4.64 -25.76
N ALA A 47 -0.01 5.21 -25.85
CA ALA A 47 1.04 4.71 -26.74
C ALA A 47 1.47 3.27 -26.40
N PHE A 48 1.50 2.88 -25.13
CA PHE A 48 1.89 1.52 -24.73
C PHE A 48 0.73 0.52 -24.77
N THR A 49 -0.53 0.96 -24.58
CA THR A 49 -1.70 0.06 -24.61
C THR A 49 -2.04 -0.38 -26.04
N GLN A 50 -1.73 0.44 -27.05
CA GLN A 50 -1.92 0.11 -28.47
C GLN A 50 -1.08 -1.09 -28.96
N LYS A 51 -0.18 -1.63 -28.14
CA LYS A 51 0.58 -2.85 -28.42
C LYS A 51 -0.20 -4.17 -28.26
N VAL A 52 -1.39 -4.16 -27.67
CA VAL A 52 -2.06 -5.41 -27.22
C VAL A 52 -3.00 -6.03 -28.28
N ASP A 53 -3.25 -5.35 -29.41
CA ASP A 53 -3.97 -5.99 -30.53
C ASP A 53 -3.03 -6.94 -31.30
N GLY A 54 -2.90 -8.17 -30.80
CA GLY A 54 -2.02 -9.24 -31.31
C GLY A 54 -2.29 -9.75 -32.73
N ASN A 55 -3.03 -9.00 -33.56
CA ASN A 55 -3.27 -9.27 -34.98
C ASN A 55 -2.79 -8.15 -35.92
N ALA A 56 -2.33 -7.01 -35.39
CA ALA A 56 -1.63 -6.04 -36.21
C ALA A 56 -0.17 -6.50 -36.30
N MET A 57 0.28 -6.89 -37.50
CA MET A 57 1.70 -7.10 -37.81
C MET A 57 2.52 -6.02 -37.10
N ASP A 58 3.53 -6.42 -36.30
CA ASP A 58 4.41 -5.53 -35.53
C ASP A 58 4.84 -4.32 -36.37
N VAL A 59 4.06 -3.23 -36.28
CA VAL A 59 4.49 -1.93 -36.81
C VAL A 59 5.35 -1.37 -35.71
N ASP A 60 6.67 -1.58 -35.85
CA ASP A 60 7.67 -0.90 -35.04
C ASP A 60 7.34 0.59 -35.04
N MET A 61 6.73 1.08 -33.95
CA MET A 61 6.54 2.51 -33.73
C MET A 61 7.91 3.10 -33.45
N PRO A 62 8.55 3.82 -34.40
CA PRO A 62 9.94 4.27 -34.26
C PRO A 62 10.14 5.24 -33.08
N VAL A 63 9.05 5.80 -32.55
CA VAL A 63 9.04 6.75 -31.42
C VAL A 63 8.95 6.05 -30.07
N LEU A 64 8.65 4.75 -30.04
CA LEU A 64 8.48 4.01 -28.78
C LEU A 64 9.69 4.10 -27.84
N PRO A 65 10.96 3.97 -28.31
CA PRO A 65 12.12 4.16 -27.44
C PRO A 65 12.19 5.57 -26.86
N THR A 66 11.88 6.59 -27.66
CA THR A 66 11.85 7.99 -27.23
C THR A 66 10.79 8.23 -26.16
N LEU A 67 9.59 7.69 -26.34
CA LEU A 67 8.50 7.77 -25.36
C LEU A 67 8.83 7.00 -24.07
N LYS A 68 9.50 5.84 -24.18
CA LYS A 68 9.96 5.08 -23.02
C LYS A 68 11.01 5.88 -22.22
N ALA A 69 12.00 6.44 -22.90
CA ALA A 69 13.01 7.29 -22.28
C ALA A 69 12.39 8.53 -21.60
N LEU A 70 11.39 9.15 -22.24
CA LEU A 70 10.60 10.22 -21.63
C LEU A 70 9.89 9.77 -20.36
N GLY A 71 9.24 8.60 -20.38
CA GLY A 71 8.58 8.04 -19.20
C GLY A 71 9.53 7.87 -18.02
N HIS A 72 10.75 7.36 -18.27
CA HIS A 72 11.81 7.25 -17.28
C HIS A 72 12.23 8.62 -16.72
N ARG A 73 12.53 9.59 -17.59
CA ARG A 73 12.90 10.94 -17.16
C ARG A 73 11.81 11.59 -16.29
N VAL A 74 10.55 11.47 -16.68
CA VAL A 74 9.43 12.02 -15.91
C VAL A 74 9.32 11.34 -14.54
N ALA A 75 9.46 10.02 -14.47
CA ALA A 75 9.41 9.27 -13.21
C ALA A 75 10.57 9.65 -12.27
N GLU A 76 11.79 9.77 -12.79
CA GLU A 76 12.97 10.22 -12.05
C GLU A 76 12.79 11.65 -11.52
N THR A 77 12.34 12.57 -12.37
CA THR A 77 12.12 13.97 -11.99
C THR A 77 11.07 14.09 -10.88
N ILE A 78 9.96 13.36 -10.96
CA ILE A 78 8.93 13.36 -9.90
C ILE A 78 9.49 12.79 -8.59
N THR A 79 10.33 11.75 -8.68
CA THR A 79 10.97 11.13 -7.51
C THR A 79 11.83 12.10 -6.73
N GLN A 80 12.59 12.96 -7.41
CA GLN A 80 13.43 13.96 -6.76
C GLN A 80 12.61 15.02 -6.01
N VAL A 81 11.43 15.37 -6.50
CA VAL A 81 10.53 16.34 -5.85
C VAL A 81 9.92 15.77 -4.58
N ASP A 82 9.45 14.53 -4.64
CA ASP A 82 8.93 13.75 -3.51
C ASP A 82 9.95 13.68 -2.35
N LEU A 83 11.19 13.26 -2.63
CA LEU A 83 12.26 13.18 -1.63
C LEU A 83 12.56 14.53 -0.97
N LYS A 84 12.57 15.64 -1.73
CA LYS A 84 12.79 16.98 -1.18
C LYS A 84 11.68 17.41 -0.23
N LEU A 85 10.41 17.14 -0.58
CA LEU A 85 9.26 17.43 0.28
C LEU A 85 9.32 16.65 1.60
N ILE A 86 9.76 15.40 1.57
CA ILE A 86 9.90 14.56 2.78
C ILE A 86 11.10 14.98 3.63
N THR A 87 12.24 15.32 3.03
CA THR A 87 13.51 15.51 3.76
C THR A 87 13.73 16.92 4.28
N GLN A 88 13.17 17.95 3.64
CA GLN A 88 13.46 19.36 3.97
C GLN A 88 12.42 20.00 4.89
N GLU A 89 11.19 19.47 4.94
CA GLU A 89 10.13 20.03 5.77
C GLU A 89 9.97 19.23 7.07
N LYS A 90 10.37 19.82 8.21
CA LYS A 90 10.25 19.20 9.55
C LYS A 90 8.81 18.85 9.98
N SER A 91 7.80 19.40 9.29
CA SER A 91 6.39 19.07 9.51
C SER A 91 5.62 19.31 8.21
N ILE A 92 5.00 18.27 7.66
CA ILE A 92 4.26 18.37 6.40
C ILE A 92 2.94 19.13 6.65
N THR A 93 2.80 20.32 6.06
CA THR A 93 1.52 21.03 6.07
C THR A 93 0.44 20.24 5.33
N GLN A 94 -0.85 20.44 5.65
CA GLN A 94 -1.94 19.74 4.95
C GLN A 94 -1.87 19.92 3.41
N SER A 95 -1.43 21.08 2.94
CA SER A 95 -1.22 21.35 1.51
C SER A 95 -0.08 20.50 0.93
N ASN A 96 1.05 20.42 1.62
CA ASN A 96 2.20 19.63 1.18
C ASN A 96 1.92 18.12 1.23
N ARG A 97 1.08 17.68 2.17
CA ARG A 97 0.61 16.29 2.24
C ARG A 97 -0.24 15.91 1.03
N PHE A 98 -1.15 16.80 0.63
CA PHE A 98 -1.94 16.60 -0.58
C PHE A 98 -1.05 16.54 -1.82
N ARG A 99 -0.07 17.46 -1.92
CA ARG A 99 0.91 17.48 -3.02
C ARG A 99 1.71 16.18 -3.07
N LEU A 100 2.29 15.76 -1.94
CA LEU A 100 3.04 14.52 -1.81
C LEU A 100 2.22 13.30 -2.26
N ARG A 101 0.97 13.22 -1.79
CA ARG A 101 0.05 12.14 -2.18
C ARG A 101 -0.20 12.10 -3.68
N GLU A 102 -0.42 13.25 -4.32
CA GLU A 102 -0.66 13.31 -5.75
C GLU A 102 0.61 12.99 -6.55
N LEU A 103 1.78 13.44 -6.11
CA LEU A 103 3.06 13.10 -6.72
C LEU A 103 3.35 11.61 -6.65
N LEU A 104 3.15 10.99 -5.49
CA LEU A 104 3.34 9.54 -5.30
C LEU A 104 2.36 8.72 -6.13
N LYS A 105 1.09 9.15 -6.27
CA LYS A 105 0.14 8.50 -7.18
C LYS A 105 0.64 8.54 -8.63
N ILE A 106 1.14 9.68 -9.08
CA ILE A 106 1.66 9.82 -10.44
C ILE A 106 2.91 8.95 -10.60
N LYS A 107 3.85 8.99 -9.65
CA LYS A 107 5.05 8.14 -9.64
C LYS A 107 4.68 6.65 -9.73
N ALA A 108 3.73 6.18 -8.92
CA ALA A 108 3.27 4.80 -8.95
C ALA A 108 2.72 4.42 -10.33
N ASN A 109 1.92 5.30 -10.93
CA ASN A 109 1.40 5.08 -12.28
C ASN A 109 2.52 4.92 -13.32
N PHE A 110 3.58 5.73 -13.25
CA PHE A 110 4.75 5.58 -14.12
C PHE A 110 5.52 4.28 -13.84
N CYS A 111 5.78 3.95 -12.56
CA CYS A 111 6.45 2.69 -12.18
C CYS A 111 5.69 1.46 -12.69
N LEU A 112 4.35 1.48 -12.64
CA LEU A 112 3.52 0.37 -13.12
C LEU A 112 3.42 0.31 -14.65
N LEU A 113 3.57 1.46 -15.33
CA LEU A 113 3.49 1.57 -16.78
C LEU A 113 4.78 1.16 -17.49
N LEU A 114 5.94 1.39 -16.87
CA LEU A 114 7.26 1.07 -17.42
C LEU A 114 7.68 -0.34 -17.02
N ASP A 115 7.69 -1.29 -17.97
CA ASP A 115 7.98 -2.70 -17.67
C ASP A 115 9.43 -2.98 -17.23
N ASP A 116 10.36 -2.10 -17.55
CA ASP A 116 11.78 -2.16 -17.16
C ASP A 116 12.12 -1.26 -15.96
N TRP A 117 11.11 -0.64 -15.33
CA TRP A 117 11.34 0.12 -14.11
C TRP A 117 11.68 -0.78 -12.94
N ASP A 118 12.76 -0.47 -12.22
CA ASP A 118 13.18 -1.21 -11.04
C ASP A 118 12.27 -0.89 -9.84
N CYS A 119 11.13 -1.59 -9.79
CA CYS A 119 10.16 -1.46 -8.71
C CYS A 119 10.73 -1.95 -7.37
N ASP A 120 11.60 -2.97 -7.38
CA ASP A 120 12.22 -3.52 -6.16
C ASP A 120 13.14 -2.50 -5.49
N ALA A 121 14.02 -1.83 -6.25
CA ALA A 121 14.85 -0.75 -5.73
C ALA A 121 14.02 0.45 -5.26
N THR A 122 12.97 0.81 -6.03
CA THR A 122 12.06 1.91 -5.66
C THR A 122 11.32 1.62 -4.35
N PHE A 123 10.85 0.39 -4.18
CA PHE A 123 10.20 -0.06 -2.96
C PHE A 123 11.16 0.01 -1.78
N ARG A 124 12.37 -0.55 -1.92
CA ARG A 124 13.38 -0.57 -0.85
C ARG A 124 13.74 0.86 -0.38
N ASN A 125 14.02 1.77 -1.32
CA ASN A 125 14.34 3.14 -0.98
C ASN A 125 13.19 3.87 -0.27
N THR A 126 11.96 3.64 -0.73
CA THR A 126 10.77 4.28 -0.14
C THR A 126 10.38 3.65 1.21
N TYR A 127 10.65 2.36 1.38
CA TYR A 127 10.48 1.64 2.64
C TYR A 127 11.36 2.23 3.74
N THR A 128 12.64 2.53 3.45
CA THR A 128 13.52 3.20 4.41
C THR A 128 12.92 4.53 4.89
N LEU A 129 12.34 5.32 3.98
CA LEU A 129 11.64 6.57 4.36
C LEU A 129 10.43 6.32 5.25
N LEU A 130 9.65 5.25 5.00
CA LEU A 130 8.49 4.89 5.83
C LEU A 130 8.92 4.58 7.26
N THR A 131 10.06 3.90 7.45
CA THR A 131 10.50 3.52 8.79
C THR A 131 10.80 4.75 9.64
N ASP A 132 11.43 5.78 9.06
CA ASP A 132 11.84 7.00 9.78
C ASP A 132 10.80 8.12 9.77
N ALA A 133 9.80 8.03 8.90
CA ALA A 133 8.72 8.99 8.74
C ALA A 133 7.91 9.24 10.03
N ASP A 134 7.31 10.42 10.10
CA ASP A 134 6.22 10.69 11.03
C ASP A 134 4.93 9.98 10.59
N ASP A 135 3.93 9.96 11.48
CA ASP A 135 2.63 9.30 11.26
C ASP A 135 1.96 9.80 9.98
N ASP A 136 2.14 11.08 9.69
CA ASP A 136 1.43 11.73 8.62
C ASP A 136 1.97 11.38 7.24
N THR A 137 3.28 11.29 7.15
CA THR A 137 4.05 10.83 6.00
C THR A 137 3.85 9.34 5.80
N ALA A 138 3.89 8.54 6.86
CA ALA A 138 3.68 7.09 6.79
C ALA A 138 2.31 6.73 6.19
N ALA A 139 1.26 7.47 6.56
CA ALA A 139 -0.08 7.28 6.01
C ALA A 139 -0.16 7.55 4.49
N VAL A 140 0.72 8.39 3.94
CA VAL A 140 0.79 8.70 2.50
C VAL A 140 1.66 7.68 1.76
N LEU A 141 2.76 7.24 2.38
CA LEU A 141 3.70 6.26 1.80
C LEU A 141 3.09 4.85 1.72
N LEU A 142 2.25 4.45 2.67
CA LEU A 142 1.67 3.10 2.71
C LEU A 142 0.87 2.76 1.42
N PRO A 143 -0.11 3.56 0.96
CA PRO A 143 -0.81 3.30 -0.30
C PRO A 143 0.12 3.24 -1.51
N TYR A 144 1.18 4.05 -1.52
CA TYR A 144 2.16 4.06 -2.61
C TYR A 144 2.96 2.76 -2.65
N LEU A 145 3.57 2.36 -1.52
CA LEU A 145 4.31 1.10 -1.38
C LEU A 145 3.43 -0.12 -1.71
N SER A 146 2.19 -0.12 -1.22
CA SER A 146 1.20 -1.18 -1.53
C SER A 146 0.84 -1.25 -3.03
N THR A 147 1.00 -0.15 -3.76
CA THR A 147 0.68 -0.10 -5.19
C THR A 147 1.84 -0.63 -6.03
N ILE A 148 3.07 -0.19 -5.73
CA ILE A 148 4.26 -0.60 -6.50
C ILE A 148 4.71 -2.04 -6.18
N SER A 149 4.34 -2.58 -5.00
CA SER A 149 4.63 -3.97 -4.62
C SER A 149 4.14 -4.98 -5.67
N LYS A 150 3.04 -4.67 -6.38
CA LYS A 150 2.44 -5.52 -7.41
C LYS A 150 3.37 -5.84 -8.60
N LYS A 151 4.40 -5.02 -8.83
CA LYS A 151 5.42 -5.22 -9.88
C LYS A 151 6.79 -5.61 -9.30
N CYS A 152 6.94 -5.68 -7.97
CA CYS A 152 8.19 -6.09 -7.32
C CYS A 152 8.33 -7.61 -7.39
N ARG A 153 9.45 -8.11 -7.91
CA ARG A 153 9.66 -9.55 -8.12
C ARG A 153 10.35 -10.22 -6.94
N GLN A 154 11.15 -9.47 -6.19
CA GLN A 154 11.99 -10.01 -5.13
C GLN A 154 11.43 -9.73 -3.74
N LEU A 155 10.29 -9.04 -3.64
CA LEU A 155 9.75 -8.55 -2.38
C LEU A 155 9.59 -9.66 -1.32
N THR A 156 9.01 -10.80 -1.71
CA THR A 156 8.76 -11.93 -0.80
C THR A 156 10.03 -12.55 -0.22
N SER A 157 11.19 -12.36 -0.85
CA SER A 157 12.45 -12.97 -0.42
C SER A 157 13.14 -12.27 0.75
N TRP A 158 12.85 -10.99 0.97
CA TRP A 158 13.55 -10.18 1.98
C TRP A 158 12.61 -9.35 2.85
N PHE A 159 11.51 -8.85 2.31
CA PHE A 159 10.65 -7.88 2.98
C PHE A 159 9.95 -8.42 4.24
N PRO A 160 9.42 -9.66 4.27
CA PRO A 160 8.73 -10.14 5.46
C PRO A 160 9.64 -10.16 6.69
N GLN A 161 10.87 -10.64 6.53
CA GLN A 161 11.85 -10.72 7.61
C GLN A 161 12.28 -9.33 8.08
N GLU A 162 12.61 -8.44 7.14
CA GLU A 162 12.98 -7.05 7.43
C GLU A 162 11.85 -6.31 8.17
N ALA A 163 10.60 -6.49 7.72
CA ALA A 163 9.44 -5.90 8.36
C ALA A 163 9.25 -6.40 9.79
N ILE A 164 9.43 -7.70 10.05
CA ILE A 164 9.36 -8.29 11.39
C ILE A 164 10.45 -7.68 12.31
N GLU A 165 11.68 -7.56 11.82
CA GLU A 165 12.77 -6.95 12.58
C GLU A 165 12.50 -5.46 12.89
N GLU A 166 11.96 -4.70 11.93
CA GLU A 166 11.60 -3.31 12.16
C GLU A 166 10.40 -3.15 13.11
N LEU A 167 9.44 -4.10 13.11
CA LEU A 167 8.34 -4.12 14.08
C LEU A 167 8.86 -4.27 15.51
N GLN A 168 9.81 -5.19 15.74
CA GLN A 168 10.46 -5.37 17.04
C GLN A 168 11.12 -4.08 17.54
N LYS A 169 11.84 -3.37 16.67
CA LYS A 169 12.52 -2.11 17.02
C LYS A 169 11.55 -0.98 17.32
N ARG A 170 10.37 -0.96 16.67
CA ARG A 170 9.44 0.20 16.66
C ARG A 170 8.17 -0.01 17.48
N ILE A 171 8.17 -0.94 18.44
CA ILE A 171 7.03 -1.21 19.34
C ILE A 171 6.49 0.04 20.06
N ASN A 172 7.37 1.02 20.34
CA ASN A 172 7.05 2.27 21.01
C ASN A 172 6.48 3.36 20.09
N ARG A 173 6.35 3.10 18.77
CA ARG A 173 5.80 4.04 17.77
C ARG A 173 4.54 3.45 17.12
N PRO A 174 3.37 3.52 17.78
CA PRO A 174 2.16 2.81 17.36
C PRO A 174 1.74 3.03 15.90
N SER A 175 1.83 4.26 15.40
CA SER A 175 1.40 4.56 14.03
C SER A 175 2.33 3.97 12.97
N VAL A 176 3.65 4.04 13.18
CA VAL A 176 4.63 3.39 12.29
C VAL A 176 4.44 1.87 12.34
N TYR A 177 4.28 1.32 13.54
CA TYR A 177 4.03 -0.09 13.77
C TYR A 177 2.79 -0.60 13.03
N VAL A 178 1.66 0.09 13.17
CA VAL A 178 0.41 -0.24 12.46
C VAL A 178 0.60 -0.15 10.95
N ASN A 179 1.22 0.91 10.43
CA ASN A 179 1.42 1.06 8.99
C ASN A 179 2.37 0.00 8.43
N LEU A 180 3.40 -0.41 9.18
CA LEU A 180 4.32 -1.48 8.78
C LEU A 180 3.62 -2.84 8.73
N ILE A 181 2.80 -3.16 9.75
CA ILE A 181 1.96 -4.37 9.72
C ILE A 181 1.00 -4.36 8.54
N ARG A 182 0.34 -3.23 8.27
CA ARG A 182 -0.56 -3.11 7.11
C ARG A 182 0.18 -3.33 5.80
N LEU A 183 1.41 -2.81 5.69
CA LEU A 183 2.23 -3.04 4.50
C LEU A 183 2.59 -4.52 4.36
N LEU A 184 2.97 -5.18 5.46
CA LEU A 184 3.24 -6.62 5.50
C LEU A 184 2.06 -7.43 4.98
N PHE A 185 0.86 -7.20 5.51
CA PHE A 185 -0.35 -7.91 5.07
C PHE A 185 -0.67 -7.72 3.59
N ARG A 186 -0.41 -6.53 3.03
CA ARG A 186 -0.72 -6.22 1.63
C ARG A 186 0.29 -6.75 0.62
N THR A 187 1.44 -7.22 1.08
CA THR A 187 2.58 -7.54 0.22
C THR A 187 3.12 -8.95 0.40
N THR A 188 2.65 -9.65 1.44
CA THR A 188 3.11 -10.98 1.82
C THR A 188 1.91 -11.89 1.98
N ASP A 189 1.99 -13.09 1.40
CA ASP A 189 0.99 -14.12 1.60
C ASP A 189 1.05 -14.63 3.04
N SER A 190 -0.11 -14.96 3.60
CA SER A 190 -0.17 -15.50 4.95
C SER A 190 0.49 -16.89 5.00
N ASN A 191 1.32 -17.10 6.01
CA ASN A 191 1.84 -18.41 6.35
C ASN A 191 1.84 -18.57 7.88
N HIS A 192 1.86 -19.81 8.34
CA HIS A 192 1.70 -20.12 9.75
C HIS A 192 2.87 -19.61 10.61
N GLU A 193 4.10 -19.69 10.09
CA GLU A 193 5.30 -19.25 10.80
C GLU A 193 5.29 -17.73 11.06
N ILE A 194 5.07 -16.92 10.02
CA ILE A 194 4.95 -15.47 10.14
C ILE A 194 3.75 -15.12 11.00
N THR A 195 2.62 -15.81 10.87
CA THR A 195 1.43 -15.57 11.70
C THR A 195 1.72 -15.76 13.18
N ALA A 196 2.43 -16.84 13.54
CA ALA A 196 2.84 -17.10 14.92
C ALA A 196 3.79 -16.01 15.45
N THR A 197 4.78 -15.61 14.65
CA THR A 197 5.70 -14.51 15.01
C THR A 197 4.97 -13.19 15.20
N LEU A 198 4.07 -12.84 14.28
CA LEU A 198 3.30 -11.60 14.36
C LEU A 198 2.37 -11.59 15.57
N LEU A 199 1.77 -12.73 15.93
CA LEU A 199 0.95 -12.81 17.13
C LEU A 199 1.76 -12.52 18.39
N GLN A 200 2.98 -13.07 18.51
CA GLN A 200 3.89 -12.77 19.62
C GLN A 200 4.22 -11.27 19.69
N LEU A 201 4.55 -10.66 18.55
CA LEU A 201 4.83 -9.23 18.48
C LEU A 201 3.59 -8.39 18.83
N LEU A 202 2.39 -8.82 18.46
CA LEU A 202 1.15 -8.16 18.83
C LEU A 202 0.82 -8.31 20.32
N HIS A 203 1.13 -9.46 20.92
CA HIS A 203 1.08 -9.67 22.37
C HIS A 203 2.01 -8.70 23.09
N GLU A 204 3.25 -8.53 22.64
CA GLU A 204 4.17 -7.54 23.19
C GLU A 204 3.65 -6.10 23.00
N PHE A 205 3.25 -5.74 21.77
CA PHE A 205 2.72 -4.42 21.44
C PHE A 205 1.47 -4.06 22.24
N GLY A 206 0.60 -5.04 22.49
CA GLY A 206 -0.61 -4.90 23.29
C GLY A 206 -0.40 -5.02 24.79
N GLN A 207 0.82 -5.30 25.26
CA GLN A 207 1.13 -5.64 26.64
C GLN A 207 0.19 -6.74 27.18
N TRP A 208 0.25 -7.90 26.53
CA TRP A 208 -0.52 -9.08 26.88
C TRP A 208 -0.16 -9.58 28.28
N ASP A 209 -1.19 -9.72 29.11
CA ASP A 209 -1.07 -10.35 30.42
C ASP A 209 -1.45 -11.83 30.28
N GLN A 210 -0.47 -12.70 30.48
CA GLN A 210 -0.64 -14.14 30.37
C GLN A 210 -1.55 -14.73 31.47
N SER A 211 -1.70 -14.05 32.61
CA SER A 211 -2.52 -14.52 33.72
C SER A 211 -4.01 -14.27 33.50
N THR A 212 -4.35 -13.13 32.90
CA THR A 212 -5.72 -12.73 32.57
C THR A 212 -6.09 -13.02 31.12
N GLU A 213 -5.12 -13.44 30.31
CA GLU A 213 -5.22 -13.61 28.86
C GLU A 213 -5.88 -12.39 28.21
N CYS A 214 -5.35 -11.19 28.49
CA CYS A 214 -5.93 -9.94 28.03
C CYS A 214 -4.88 -8.89 27.67
N TYR A 215 -5.19 -8.03 26.69
CA TYR A 215 -4.35 -6.89 26.33
C TYR A 215 -4.58 -5.71 27.28
N SER A 216 -3.50 -5.18 27.86
CA SER A 216 -3.58 -4.00 28.73
C SER A 216 -3.40 -2.67 27.97
N LYS A 217 -2.80 -2.65 26.77
CA LYS A 217 -2.62 -1.44 25.94
C LYS A 217 -3.02 -1.62 24.46
N ASN A 218 -3.05 -0.50 23.73
CA ASN A 218 -3.19 -0.45 22.27
C ASN A 218 -4.43 -1.14 21.66
N GLY A 219 -5.51 -1.31 22.42
CA GLY A 219 -6.71 -2.04 21.96
C GLY A 219 -7.30 -1.54 20.64
N TRP A 220 -7.36 -0.21 20.42
CA TRP A 220 -7.83 0.34 19.14
C TRP A 220 -6.89 0.03 17.97
N ASN A 221 -5.58 0.12 18.17
CA ASN A 221 -4.59 -0.18 17.13
C ASN A 221 -4.59 -1.68 16.77
N LEU A 222 -4.70 -2.56 17.77
CA LEU A 222 -4.86 -3.99 17.58
C LEU A 222 -6.16 -4.33 16.81
N TYR A 223 -7.25 -3.63 17.12
CA TYR A 223 -8.50 -3.77 16.38
C TYR A 223 -8.33 -3.38 14.90
N LEU A 224 -7.69 -2.24 14.63
CA LEU A 224 -7.38 -1.80 13.27
C LEU A 224 -6.46 -2.77 12.51
N ILE A 225 -5.49 -3.37 13.21
CA ILE A 225 -4.61 -4.42 12.67
C ILE A 225 -5.43 -5.65 12.30
N GLY A 226 -6.28 -6.16 13.19
CA GLY A 226 -7.09 -7.35 12.90
C GLY A 226 -8.11 -7.12 11.76
N LEU A 227 -8.69 -5.91 11.63
CA LEU A 227 -9.53 -5.57 10.48
C LEU A 227 -8.75 -5.58 9.15
N GLU A 228 -7.53 -5.05 9.14
CA GLU A 228 -6.67 -5.11 7.95
C GLU A 228 -6.29 -6.56 7.63
N ALA A 229 -5.97 -7.36 8.65
CA ALA A 229 -5.63 -8.78 8.48
C ALA A 229 -6.76 -9.51 7.73
N GLY A 230 -8.01 -9.35 8.16
CA GLY A 230 -9.16 -9.93 7.45
C GLY A 230 -9.30 -9.44 6.00
N SER A 231 -9.11 -8.14 5.78
CA SER A 231 -9.18 -7.54 4.43
C SER A 231 -8.08 -8.06 3.49
N CYS A 232 -6.95 -8.49 4.04
CA CYS A 232 -5.82 -9.06 3.32
C CYS A 232 -5.77 -10.60 3.37
N GLN A 233 -6.84 -11.28 3.81
CA GLN A 233 -6.93 -12.75 3.88
C GLN A 233 -6.00 -13.40 4.93
N TRP A 234 -5.53 -12.63 5.92
CA TRP A 234 -4.83 -13.13 7.10
C TRP A 234 -5.85 -13.55 8.18
N TYR A 235 -6.72 -14.48 7.81
CA TYR A 235 -7.89 -14.86 8.61
C TYR A 235 -7.53 -15.52 9.95
N GLU A 236 -6.48 -16.35 9.98
CA GLU A 236 -5.97 -16.94 11.23
C GLU A 236 -5.56 -15.86 12.24
N LEU A 237 -4.78 -14.87 11.78
CA LEU A 237 -4.34 -13.78 12.63
C LEU A 237 -5.51 -12.89 13.08
N MET A 238 -6.44 -12.56 12.19
CA MET A 238 -7.66 -11.82 12.54
C MET A 238 -8.46 -12.56 13.63
N TYR A 239 -8.65 -13.87 13.48
CA TYR A 239 -9.35 -14.70 14.46
C TYR A 239 -8.72 -14.57 15.85
N LEU A 240 -7.39 -14.76 15.94
CA LEU A 240 -6.65 -14.74 17.20
C LEU A 240 -6.69 -13.35 17.85
N VAL A 241 -6.42 -12.29 17.10
CA VAL A 241 -6.42 -10.91 17.62
C VAL A 241 -7.81 -10.49 18.10
N MET A 242 -8.88 -10.79 17.35
CA MET A 242 -10.25 -10.44 17.73
C MET A 242 -10.73 -11.25 18.94
N LYS A 243 -10.38 -12.54 19.00
CA LYS A 243 -10.65 -13.44 20.14
C LYS A 243 -9.99 -12.95 21.43
N ASP A 244 -8.79 -12.40 21.32
CA ASP A 244 -8.03 -11.87 22.45
C ASP A 244 -8.56 -10.48 22.88
N LEU A 245 -8.91 -9.62 21.92
CA LEU A 245 -9.43 -8.28 22.18
C LEU A 245 -10.80 -8.27 22.88
N ARG A 246 -11.69 -9.22 22.56
CA ARG A 246 -13.04 -9.24 23.16
C ARG A 246 -13.02 -9.37 24.68
N LYS A 247 -11.95 -9.91 25.28
CA LYS A 247 -11.81 -10.04 26.74
C LYS A 247 -11.57 -8.70 27.44
N ARG A 248 -11.22 -7.65 26.69
CA ARG A 248 -10.96 -6.30 27.20
C ARG A 248 -12.19 -5.39 27.15
N VAL A 249 -13.19 -5.70 26.32
CA VAL A 249 -14.26 -4.74 26.05
C VAL A 249 -15.23 -4.63 27.22
N GLU A 250 -15.62 -3.39 27.51
CA GLU A 250 -16.50 -3.07 28.64
C GLU A 250 -17.99 -3.17 28.30
N THR A 251 -18.32 -3.21 26.99
CA THR A 251 -19.71 -3.26 26.53
C THR A 251 -20.04 -4.58 25.87
N GLU A 252 -21.23 -5.09 26.16
CA GLU A 252 -21.78 -6.29 25.53
C GLU A 252 -21.84 -6.17 24.00
N ALA A 253 -22.22 -4.98 23.48
CA ALA A 253 -22.26 -4.74 22.04
C ALA A 253 -20.88 -4.91 21.37
N SER A 254 -19.82 -4.38 21.99
CA SER A 254 -18.45 -4.58 21.50
C SER A 254 -18.00 -6.03 21.65
N TYR A 255 -18.41 -6.72 22.72
CA TYR A 255 -18.12 -8.13 22.93
C TYR A 255 -18.73 -9.02 21.83
N CYS A 256 -20.03 -8.86 21.55
CA CYS A 256 -20.73 -9.60 20.50
C CYS A 256 -20.12 -9.29 19.13
N TRP A 257 -19.80 -8.02 18.85
CA TRP A 257 -19.16 -7.61 17.59
C TRP A 257 -17.81 -8.31 17.38
N LEU A 258 -16.92 -8.27 18.38
CA LEU A 258 -15.60 -8.90 18.27
C LEU A 258 -15.68 -10.44 18.25
N SER A 259 -16.64 -11.02 18.98
CA SER A 259 -16.91 -12.46 18.93
C SER A 259 -17.38 -12.89 17.53
N ALA A 260 -18.31 -12.15 16.93
CA ALA A 260 -18.78 -12.42 15.58
C ALA A 260 -17.66 -12.27 14.55
N LEU A 261 -16.86 -11.20 14.62
CA LEU A 261 -15.70 -11.02 13.74
C LEU A 261 -14.67 -12.15 13.87
N SER A 262 -14.39 -12.58 15.10
CA SER A 262 -13.49 -13.71 15.36
C SER A 262 -14.03 -14.99 14.71
N LEU A 263 -15.30 -15.34 14.92
CA LEU A 263 -15.92 -16.54 14.34
C LEU A 263 -15.97 -16.50 12.81
N LEU A 264 -16.28 -15.35 12.22
CA LEU A 264 -16.25 -15.16 10.77
C LEU A 264 -14.84 -15.38 10.22
N ALA A 265 -13.82 -14.80 10.85
CA ALA A 265 -12.43 -15.02 10.45
C ALA A 265 -12.03 -16.50 10.56
N GLN A 266 -12.46 -17.20 11.62
CA GLN A 266 -12.23 -18.63 11.75
C GLN A 266 -12.92 -19.45 10.64
N ALA A 267 -14.13 -19.05 10.25
CA ALA A 267 -14.87 -19.67 9.16
C ALA A 267 -14.14 -19.49 7.82
N GLU A 268 -13.70 -18.26 7.51
CA GLU A 268 -12.94 -17.96 6.29
C GLU A 268 -11.61 -18.73 6.24
N HIS A 269 -10.90 -18.86 7.37
CA HIS A 269 -9.70 -19.67 7.46
C HIS A 269 -9.98 -21.16 7.21
N SER A 270 -11.08 -21.69 7.77
CA SER A 270 -11.48 -23.09 7.56
C SER A 270 -11.89 -23.34 6.10
N LEU A 271 -12.55 -22.38 5.44
CA LEU A 271 -12.86 -22.47 4.02
C LEU A 271 -11.62 -22.45 3.14
N SER A 272 -10.62 -21.63 3.48
CA SER A 272 -9.37 -21.59 2.71
C SER A 272 -8.57 -22.90 2.83
N SER A 273 -8.72 -23.63 3.94
CA SER A 273 -8.19 -25.00 4.11
C SER A 273 -9.11 -26.11 3.55
N LYS A 274 -10.25 -25.75 2.92
CA LYS A 274 -11.27 -26.66 2.36
C LYS A 274 -12.00 -27.50 3.41
N GLU A 275 -12.13 -26.98 4.63
CA GLU A 275 -12.90 -27.58 5.72
C GLU A 275 -14.33 -27.02 5.77
N ALA A 276 -15.25 -27.75 6.41
CA ALA A 276 -16.64 -27.32 6.57
C ALA A 276 -16.74 -26.18 7.61
N ALA A 277 -17.36 -25.05 7.23
CA ALA A 277 -17.40 -23.84 8.05
C ALA A 277 -18.84 -23.36 8.39
N SER A 278 -19.88 -24.09 7.98
CA SER A 278 -21.29 -23.68 8.11
C SER A 278 -21.69 -23.33 9.55
N ASP A 279 -21.22 -24.11 10.51
CA ASP A 279 -21.59 -23.96 11.92
C ASP A 279 -20.99 -22.68 12.52
N LEU A 280 -19.79 -22.27 12.08
CA LEU A 280 -19.13 -21.04 12.51
C LEU A 280 -19.88 -19.80 12.01
N TYR A 281 -20.37 -19.81 10.78
CA TYR A 281 -21.22 -18.73 10.27
C TYR A 281 -22.53 -18.63 11.04
N ILE A 282 -23.19 -19.77 11.30
CA ILE A 282 -24.44 -19.80 12.09
C ILE A 282 -24.18 -19.25 13.49
N GLN A 283 -23.10 -19.65 14.15
CA GLN A 283 -22.74 -19.15 15.47
C GLN A 283 -22.46 -17.64 15.46
N SER A 284 -21.74 -17.13 14.46
CA SER A 284 -21.49 -15.68 14.32
C SER A 284 -22.79 -14.87 14.17
N MET A 285 -23.76 -15.40 13.42
CA MET A 285 -25.08 -14.78 13.24
C MET A 285 -25.90 -14.81 14.53
N LEU A 286 -25.78 -15.86 15.33
CA LEU A 286 -26.45 -15.95 16.64
C LEU A 286 -25.91 -14.91 17.62
N GLU A 287 -24.58 -14.75 17.69
CA GLU A 287 -23.91 -13.73 18.52
C GLU A 287 -24.39 -12.31 18.17
N LEU A 288 -24.59 -12.02 16.88
CA LEU A 288 -25.14 -10.74 16.43
C LEU A 288 -26.66 -10.62 16.66
N ARG A 289 -27.40 -11.73 16.58
CA ARG A 289 -28.86 -11.78 16.68
C ARG A 289 -29.36 -11.60 18.11
N VAL A 290 -28.61 -12.00 19.14
CA VAL A 290 -28.95 -11.74 20.57
C VAL A 290 -29.32 -10.27 20.81
N ARG A 291 -28.87 -9.36 19.94
CA ARG A 291 -29.19 -7.93 19.94
C ARG A 291 -30.46 -7.49 19.19
N LEU A 292 -30.96 -8.23 18.20
CA LEU A 292 -32.14 -7.80 17.42
C LEU A 292 -33.46 -8.04 18.15
N THR A 293 -33.42 -8.73 19.29
CA THR A 293 -34.60 -9.14 20.05
C THR A 293 -34.69 -8.52 21.46
N ASN A 294 -33.71 -7.69 21.85
CA ASN A 294 -33.71 -6.89 23.07
C ASN A 294 -33.60 -5.40 22.72
#